data_AF-A0A1G2ERI4-F1
#
_entry.id   AF-A0A1G2ERI4-F1
#
_cell.length_a   1.000
_cell.length_b   1.000
_cell.length_c   1.000
_cell.angle_alpha   90.00
_cell.angle_beta   90.00
_cell.angle_gamma   90.00
#
_symmetry.space_group_name_H-M   'P 1'
#
loop_
_entity.id
_entity.type
_entity.pdbx_description
1 polymer ?
#
loop_
_entity_poly.entity_id
_entity_poly.type
_entity_poly.pdbx_seq_one_letter_code
_entity_poly.pdbx_strand_id
1 'polypeptide(L)'
;MDYINSADKIVKILLNLGSISGLLLLPYTILQAIKKRPRLKFDFSGMSGTAIKKSDAIGEYYRFEYTGTVKNQSLETNSILKIYLVVWADNKKRNSALRLGFGGIVLNDQKTMLSLPIELTPKTGIKLKIIFEIPVKGTSDERLLTTMEPADPNARFYLHKYHYELCFEDTDENFFDQQGRLRNLEEINLRWTLPNTMKALQGGNVIPFLKHMFLIQKSKFLFSLKKISYQLGL
;
A
#
# COMPACT_ATOMS: atom_id res chain seq x y z
N MET A 1 64.36 -13.58 26.55
CA MET A 1 63.65 -14.35 25.51
C MET A 1 62.19 -13.88 25.51
N ASP A 2 61.95 -12.57 25.45
CA ASP A 2 60.69 -11.96 25.95
C ASP A 2 59.95 -11.06 24.95
N TYR A 3 60.54 -10.81 23.78
CA TYR A 3 59.94 -9.97 22.74
C TYR A 3 58.78 -10.64 21.99
N ILE A 4 58.72 -11.98 21.97
CA ILE A 4 57.67 -12.74 21.28
C ILE A 4 56.33 -12.64 22.05
N ASN A 5 56.37 -12.47 23.38
CA ASN A 5 55.16 -12.39 24.22
C ASN A 5 54.45 -11.02 24.19
N SER A 6 55.14 -9.93 23.84
CA SER A 6 54.51 -8.59 23.81
C SER A 6 53.76 -8.35 22.49
N ALA A 7 54.30 -8.81 21.36
CA ALA A 7 53.67 -8.68 20.05
C ALA A 7 52.35 -9.46 19.96
N ASP A 8 52.31 -10.70 20.45
CA ASP A 8 51.09 -11.52 20.50
C ASP A 8 50.00 -10.92 21.42
N LYS A 9 50.40 -10.27 22.51
CA LYS A 9 49.46 -9.54 23.39
C LYS A 9 48.86 -8.33 22.68
N ILE A 10 49.68 -7.55 21.97
CA ILE A 10 49.24 -6.36 21.24
C ILE A 10 48.30 -6.75 20.09
N VAL A 11 48.62 -7.81 19.33
CA VAL A 11 47.78 -8.32 18.23
C VAL A 11 46.45 -8.86 18.76
N LYS A 12 46.42 -9.59 19.88
CA LYS A 12 45.17 -10.03 20.53
C LYS A 12 44.31 -8.88 21.03
N ILE A 13 44.92 -7.82 21.57
CA ILE A 13 44.20 -6.62 22.02
C ILE A 13 43.59 -5.89 20.82
N LEU A 14 44.35 -5.74 19.72
CA LEU A 14 43.87 -5.13 18.47
C LEU A 14 42.74 -5.93 17.81
N LEU A 15 42.84 -7.26 17.77
CA LEU A 15 41.78 -8.13 17.27
C LEU A 15 40.53 -8.10 18.16
N ASN A 16 40.69 -8.05 19.48
CA ASN A 16 39.57 -7.90 20.41
C ASN A 16 38.91 -6.51 20.30
N LEU A 17 39.68 -5.44 20.10
CA LEU A 17 39.16 -4.09 19.84
C LEU A 17 38.43 -4.01 18.49
N GLY A 18 38.96 -4.65 17.44
CA GLY A 18 38.28 -4.78 16.14
C GLY A 18 36.99 -5.60 16.20
N SER A 19 37.00 -6.67 17.01
CA SER A 19 35.83 -7.50 17.30
C SER A 19 34.75 -6.73 18.07
N ILE A 20 35.12 -6.03 19.15
CA ILE A 20 34.20 -5.24 19.98
C ILE A 20 33.63 -4.05 19.21
N SER A 21 34.46 -3.37 18.40
CA SER A 21 33.99 -2.27 17.54
C SER A 21 33.04 -2.78 16.46
N GLY A 22 33.31 -3.93 15.82
CA GLY A 22 32.38 -4.60 14.92
C GLY A 22 31.04 -5.00 15.59
N LEU A 23 31.10 -5.47 16.83
CA LEU A 23 29.93 -5.88 17.62
C LEU A 23 29.08 -4.68 18.08
N LEU A 24 29.67 -3.48 18.23
CA LEU A 24 28.95 -2.23 18.52
C LEU A 24 28.46 -1.53 17.24
N LEU A 25 29.20 -1.67 16.13
CA LEU A 25 28.83 -1.14 14.81
C LEU A 25 27.61 -1.84 14.22
N LEU A 26 27.45 -3.16 14.42
CA LEU A 26 26.30 -3.92 13.93
C LEU A 26 24.95 -3.39 14.49
N PRO A 27 24.75 -3.29 15.82
CA PRO A 27 23.55 -2.69 16.40
C PRO A 27 23.34 -1.25 15.95
N TYR A 28 24.41 -0.45 15.85
CA TYR A 28 24.33 0.95 15.43
C TYR A 28 23.92 1.11 13.97
N THR A 29 24.47 0.30 13.06
CA THR A 29 24.11 0.29 11.64
C THR A 29 22.68 -0.23 11.43
N ILE A 30 22.28 -1.26 12.19
CA ILE A 30 20.88 -1.72 12.23
C ILE A 30 19.96 -0.60 12.71
N LEU A 31 20.29 0.10 13.81
CA LEU A 31 19.51 1.24 14.32
C LEU A 31 19.45 2.42 13.34
N GLN A 32 20.56 2.73 12.66
CA GLN A 32 20.57 3.77 11.63
C GLN A 32 19.71 3.37 10.43
N ALA A 33 19.83 2.13 9.94
CA ALA A 33 18.98 1.60 8.88
C ALA A 33 17.50 1.67 9.26
N ILE A 34 17.16 1.31 10.51
CA ILE A 34 15.81 1.40 11.06
C ILE A 34 15.26 2.83 11.04
N LYS A 35 16.07 3.82 11.41
CA LYS A 35 15.64 5.24 11.43
C LYS A 35 15.50 5.85 10.04
N LYS A 36 16.23 5.34 9.06
CA LYS A 36 16.25 5.83 7.67
C LYS A 36 15.09 5.31 6.83
N ARG A 37 14.49 4.18 7.20
CA ARG A 37 13.43 3.54 6.41
C ARG A 37 12.19 4.42 6.17
N PRO A 38 11.57 4.29 4.98
CA PRO A 38 10.36 5.01 4.59
C PRO A 38 9.23 4.77 5.60
N ARG A 39 8.63 5.85 6.10
CA ARG A 39 7.43 5.81 6.93
C ARG A 39 6.49 6.89 6.48
N LEU A 40 5.48 6.51 5.71
CA LEU A 40 4.42 7.41 5.30
C LEU A 40 3.24 7.30 6.27
N LYS A 41 2.71 8.46 6.66
CA LYS A 41 1.45 8.56 7.39
C LYS A 41 0.43 9.28 6.53
N PHE A 42 -0.77 8.73 6.51
CA PHE A 42 -1.89 9.22 5.71
C PHE A 42 -3.04 9.59 6.63
N ASP A 43 -3.70 10.71 6.38
CA ASP A 43 -4.91 11.14 7.08
C ASP A 43 -6.01 11.59 6.09
N PHE A 44 -6.23 10.78 5.04
CA PHE A 44 -7.28 11.06 4.07
C PHE A 44 -8.67 10.82 4.65
N SER A 45 -9.54 11.78 4.34
CA SER A 45 -10.96 11.72 4.62
C SER A 45 -11.73 12.14 3.36
N GLY A 46 -12.98 11.70 3.29
CA GLY A 46 -13.83 11.92 2.12
C GLY A 46 -14.28 10.59 1.53
N MET A 47 -15.58 10.50 1.28
CA MET A 47 -16.24 9.46 0.49
C MET A 47 -17.40 10.11 -0.27
N SER A 48 -17.24 11.36 -0.68
CA SER A 48 -18.26 12.04 -1.48
C SER A 48 -17.97 11.75 -2.94
N GLY A 49 -18.68 10.75 -3.44
CA GLY A 49 -18.81 10.53 -4.86
C GLY A 49 -20.04 11.28 -5.39
N THR A 50 -19.92 11.94 -6.54
CA THR A 50 -21.06 12.62 -7.18
C THR A 50 -21.15 12.24 -8.64
N ALA A 51 -22.36 12.01 -9.13
CA ALA A 51 -22.59 11.84 -10.55
C ALA A 51 -22.34 13.17 -11.27
N ILE A 52 -21.49 13.15 -12.29
CA ILE A 52 -21.19 14.29 -13.15
C ILE A 52 -21.48 13.93 -14.60
N LYS A 53 -21.96 14.91 -15.37
CA LYS A 53 -22.05 14.83 -16.82
C LYS A 53 -20.90 15.63 -17.41
N LYS A 54 -20.07 15.00 -18.24
CA LYS A 54 -19.07 15.71 -19.03
C LYS A 54 -19.70 16.07 -20.38
N SER A 55 -19.55 17.33 -20.80
CA SER A 55 -20.17 17.85 -22.04
C SER A 55 -19.85 17.00 -23.28
N ASP A 56 -18.64 16.42 -23.31
CA ASP A 56 -18.10 15.80 -24.52
C ASP A 56 -18.03 14.26 -24.43
N ALA A 57 -18.52 13.66 -23.34
CA ALA A 57 -18.43 12.23 -23.12
C ALA A 57 -19.80 11.55 -23.14
N ILE A 58 -19.90 10.44 -23.89
CA ILE A 58 -21.09 9.60 -23.91
C ILE A 58 -21.11 8.79 -22.60
N GLY A 59 -21.89 9.23 -21.62
CA GLY A 59 -22.17 8.46 -20.42
C GLY A 59 -22.08 9.26 -19.12
N GLU A 60 -22.64 8.68 -18.07
CA GLU A 60 -22.56 9.22 -16.72
C GLU A 60 -21.19 8.90 -16.11
N TYR A 61 -20.55 9.92 -15.57
CA TYR A 61 -19.29 9.79 -14.84
C TYR A 61 -19.57 9.93 -13.35
N TYR A 62 -18.72 9.32 -12.54
CA TYR A 62 -18.73 9.51 -11.10
C TYR A 62 -17.41 10.13 -10.67
N ARG A 63 -17.50 11.26 -9.97
CA ARG A 63 -16.36 11.95 -9.40
C ARG A 63 -16.24 11.61 -7.92
N PHE A 64 -15.12 11.01 -7.53
CA PHE A 64 -14.72 10.85 -6.14
C PHE A 64 -13.72 11.92 -5.77
N GLU A 65 -13.95 12.58 -4.65
CA GLU A 65 -13.01 13.56 -4.10
C GLU A 65 -12.56 13.14 -2.70
N TYR A 66 -11.25 13.14 -2.49
CA TYR A 66 -10.61 12.85 -1.22
C TYR A 66 -9.69 14.01 -0.86
N THR A 67 -9.68 14.40 0.42
CA THR A 67 -8.76 15.42 0.92
C THR A 67 -8.05 14.89 2.16
N GLY A 68 -6.75 15.11 2.23
CA GLY A 68 -5.95 14.64 3.34
C GLY A 68 -4.53 15.15 3.26
N THR A 69 -3.70 14.66 4.16
CA THR A 69 -2.28 14.96 4.27
C THR A 69 -1.50 13.67 4.14
N VAL A 70 -0.41 13.74 3.38
CA VAL A 70 0.63 12.73 3.38
C VAL A 70 1.80 13.29 4.15
N LYS A 71 2.28 12.57 5.17
CA LYS A 71 3.44 12.96 5.96
C LYS A 71 4.56 11.94 5.81
N ASN A 72 5.73 12.40 5.40
CA ASN A 72 6.94 11.61 5.46
C ASN A 72 7.54 11.69 6.87
N GLN A 73 7.48 10.58 7.60
CA GLN A 73 8.05 10.45 8.95
C GLN A 73 9.48 9.90 8.95
N SER A 74 10.03 9.54 7.78
CA SER A 74 11.41 9.07 7.67
C SER A 74 12.42 10.23 7.68
N LEU A 75 13.70 9.88 7.81
CA LEU A 75 14.82 10.82 7.70
C LEU A 75 15.30 11.00 6.25
N GLU A 76 14.79 10.19 5.32
CA GLU A 76 15.13 10.21 3.90
C GLU A 76 13.95 10.70 3.07
N THR A 77 14.20 11.11 1.84
CA THR A 77 13.13 11.46 0.90
C THR A 77 12.39 10.18 0.52
N ASN A 78 11.07 10.26 0.43
CA ASN A 78 10.23 9.17 -0.07
C ASN A 78 9.25 9.74 -1.10
N SER A 79 8.76 8.92 -2.02
CA SER A 79 7.86 9.38 -3.06
C SER A 79 6.65 8.47 -3.20
N ILE A 80 5.48 9.08 -3.44
CA ILE A 80 4.29 8.33 -3.87
C ILE A 80 4.39 8.16 -5.38
N LEU A 81 4.49 6.91 -5.83
CA LEU A 81 4.56 6.57 -7.25
C LEU A 81 3.17 6.49 -7.89
N LYS A 82 2.22 5.86 -7.19
CA LYS A 82 0.87 5.64 -7.70
C LYS A 82 -0.17 5.83 -6.61
N ILE A 83 -1.31 6.35 -7.03
CA ILE A 83 -2.51 6.48 -6.20
C ILE A 83 -3.59 5.64 -6.85
N TYR A 84 -4.22 4.80 -6.05
CA TYR A 84 -5.22 3.85 -6.46
C TYR A 84 -6.58 4.20 -5.87
N LEU A 85 -7.61 4.00 -6.68
CA LEU A 85 -9.00 3.94 -6.25
C LEU A 85 -9.42 2.47 -6.15
N VAL A 86 -9.73 2.03 -4.94
CA VAL A 86 -9.96 0.62 -4.61
C VAL A 86 -11.35 0.42 -4.05
N VAL A 87 -12.01 -0.66 -4.46
CA VAL A 87 -13.20 -1.19 -3.79
C VAL A 87 -12.87 -2.56 -3.26
N TRP A 88 -13.07 -2.80 -1.96
CA TRP A 88 -12.77 -4.09 -1.35
C TRP A 88 -13.93 -5.07 -1.53
N ALA A 89 -13.61 -6.35 -1.77
CA ALA A 89 -14.61 -7.42 -1.77
C ALA A 89 -15.08 -7.76 -0.35
N ASP A 90 -14.17 -7.65 0.62
CA ASP A 90 -14.44 -7.80 2.05
C ASP A 90 -13.80 -6.62 2.80
N ASN A 91 -14.66 -5.74 3.33
CA ASN A 91 -14.25 -4.53 4.05
C ASN A 91 -13.41 -4.82 5.31
N LYS A 92 -13.54 -6.02 5.91
CA LYS A 92 -12.79 -6.41 7.12
C LYS A 92 -11.38 -6.86 6.78
N LYS A 93 -11.24 -7.81 5.85
CA LYS A 93 -9.93 -8.39 5.51
C LYS A 93 -9.11 -7.53 4.56
N ARG A 94 -9.77 -6.83 3.62
CA ARG A 94 -9.14 -5.95 2.60
C ARG A 94 -7.94 -6.61 1.90
N ASN A 95 -8.10 -7.88 1.57
CA ASN A 95 -7.09 -8.67 0.87
C ASN A 95 -7.51 -9.03 -0.56
N SER A 96 -8.73 -8.68 -0.94
CA SER A 96 -9.28 -8.88 -2.29
C SER A 96 -10.01 -7.61 -2.69
N ALA A 97 -9.77 -7.14 -3.91
CA ALA A 97 -10.42 -5.99 -4.49
C ALA A 97 -11.51 -6.43 -5.48
N LEU A 98 -12.58 -5.65 -5.58
CA LEU A 98 -13.59 -5.66 -6.67
C LEU A 98 -13.25 -4.62 -7.74
N ARG A 99 -12.43 -3.62 -7.38
CA ARG A 99 -11.85 -2.63 -8.28
C ARG A 99 -10.46 -2.29 -7.78
N LEU A 100 -9.49 -2.21 -8.68
CA LEU A 100 -8.14 -1.71 -8.41
C LEU A 100 -7.68 -0.88 -9.62
N GLY A 101 -8.00 0.41 -9.62
CA GLY A 101 -7.61 1.34 -10.70
C GLY A 101 -6.63 2.38 -10.19
N PHE A 102 -5.61 2.75 -10.96
CA PHE A 102 -4.65 3.79 -10.61
C PHE A 102 -4.88 5.07 -11.43
N GLY A 103 -4.41 6.20 -10.91
CA GLY A 103 -4.45 7.51 -11.59
C GLY A 103 -5.03 8.59 -10.71
N GLY A 104 -6.01 9.33 -11.25
CA GLY A 104 -6.63 10.46 -10.58
C GLY A 104 -5.82 11.75 -10.75
N ILE A 105 -6.51 12.88 -10.61
CA ILE A 105 -5.91 14.22 -10.61
C ILE A 105 -5.50 14.52 -9.18
N VAL A 106 -4.23 14.84 -8.97
CA VAL A 106 -3.71 15.24 -7.66
C VAL A 106 -3.50 16.75 -7.63
N LEU A 107 -4.08 17.40 -6.64
CA LEU A 107 -3.95 18.83 -6.40
C LEU A 107 -3.29 19.05 -5.03
N ASN A 108 -2.41 20.04 -4.93
CA ASN A 108 -1.90 20.52 -3.64
C ASN A 108 -2.89 21.50 -2.96
N ASP A 109 -2.54 22.02 -1.79
CA ASP A 109 -3.37 22.99 -1.04
C ASP A 109 -3.65 24.29 -1.83
N GLN A 110 -2.74 24.67 -2.73
CA GLN A 110 -2.88 25.80 -3.64
C GLN A 110 -3.67 25.47 -4.91
N LYS A 111 -4.29 24.28 -4.98
CA LYS A 111 -5.00 23.75 -6.16
C LYS A 111 -4.14 23.63 -7.41
N THR A 112 -2.82 23.61 -7.26
CA THR A 112 -1.89 23.33 -8.35
C THR A 112 -1.86 21.83 -8.59
N MET A 113 -1.93 21.43 -9.86
CA MET A 113 -1.83 20.03 -10.25
C MET A 113 -0.42 19.51 -10.01
N LEU A 114 -0.32 18.38 -9.30
CA LEU A 114 0.93 17.66 -9.08
C LEU A 114 0.99 16.45 -9.99
N SER A 115 2.14 16.24 -10.64
CA SER A 115 2.43 14.99 -11.34
C SER A 115 2.93 13.94 -10.36
N LEU A 116 2.64 12.67 -10.65
CA LEU A 116 3.33 11.54 -10.02
C LEU A 116 4.70 11.33 -10.70
N PRO A 117 5.76 10.96 -9.96
CA PRO A 117 5.77 10.70 -8.52
C PRO A 117 5.75 11.99 -7.68
N ILE A 118 5.12 11.94 -6.50
CA ILE A 118 5.11 13.05 -5.55
C ILE A 118 6.24 12.85 -4.55
N GLU A 119 7.29 13.66 -4.67
CA GLU A 119 8.42 13.64 -3.75
C GLU A 119 8.05 14.30 -2.41
N LEU A 120 8.40 13.63 -1.31
CA LEU A 120 8.14 14.08 0.06
C LEU A 120 9.46 14.23 0.80
N THR A 121 9.82 15.47 1.09
CA THR A 121 11.03 15.79 1.87
C THR A 121 10.97 15.18 3.28
N PRO A 122 12.12 14.85 3.90
CA PRO A 122 12.17 14.27 5.24
C PRO A 122 11.39 15.09 6.26
N LYS A 123 10.61 14.42 7.13
CA LYS A 123 9.84 15.06 8.21
C LYS A 123 8.84 16.13 7.76
N THR A 124 8.43 16.13 6.50
CA THR A 124 7.44 17.09 5.98
C THR A 124 6.08 16.45 5.71
N GLY A 125 5.05 17.30 5.65
CA GLY A 125 3.71 16.89 5.28
C GLY A 125 3.16 17.78 4.17
N ILE A 126 2.49 17.17 3.19
CA ILE A 126 1.83 17.87 2.09
C ILE A 126 0.34 17.55 2.16
N LYS A 127 -0.48 18.58 2.12
CA LYS A 127 -1.93 18.44 2.00
C LYS A 127 -2.31 18.29 0.52
N LEU A 128 -3.06 17.23 0.23
CA LEU A 128 -3.45 16.83 -1.11
C LEU A 128 -4.97 16.72 -1.21
N LYS A 129 -5.49 17.15 -2.36
CA LYS A 129 -6.83 16.83 -2.84
C LYS A 129 -6.69 15.90 -4.03
N ILE A 130 -7.29 14.72 -3.96
CA ILE A 130 -7.22 13.69 -4.99
C ILE A 130 -8.60 13.51 -5.58
N ILE A 131 -8.69 13.62 -6.91
CA ILE A 131 -9.95 13.56 -7.64
C ILE A 131 -9.88 12.41 -8.65
N PHE A 132 -10.78 11.44 -8.52
CA PHE A 132 -10.97 10.39 -9.51
C PHE A 132 -12.27 10.62 -10.26
N GLU A 133 -12.22 10.54 -11.58
CA GLU A 133 -13.41 10.57 -12.42
C GLU A 133 -13.45 9.28 -13.23
N ILE A 134 -14.49 8.49 -13.03
CA ILE A 134 -14.63 7.19 -13.69
C ILE A 134 -15.91 7.17 -14.53
N PRO A 135 -15.90 6.62 -15.75
CA PRO A 135 -17.13 6.33 -16.46
C PRO A 135 -17.89 5.23 -15.72
N VAL A 136 -19.20 5.40 -15.50
CA VAL A 136 -20.02 4.43 -14.77
C VAL A 136 -20.72 3.50 -15.74
N LYS A 137 -21.46 4.06 -16.69
CA LYS A 137 -22.37 3.31 -17.57
C LYS A 137 -21.61 2.26 -18.39
N GLY A 138 -22.06 1.01 -18.32
CA GLY A 138 -21.46 -0.11 -19.08
C GLY A 138 -20.13 -0.61 -18.51
N THR A 139 -19.75 -0.15 -17.31
CA THR A 139 -18.57 -0.66 -16.58
C THR A 139 -18.99 -1.53 -15.40
N SER A 140 -18.05 -2.27 -14.81
CA SER A 140 -18.31 -3.01 -13.57
C SER A 140 -18.69 -2.10 -12.40
N ASP A 141 -18.33 -0.81 -12.46
CA ASP A 141 -18.59 0.15 -11.38
C ASP A 141 -20.05 0.54 -11.26
N GLU A 142 -20.84 0.42 -12.34
CA GLU A 142 -22.28 0.66 -12.32
C GLU A 142 -22.97 -0.19 -11.25
N ARG A 143 -22.65 -1.49 -11.22
CA ARG A 143 -23.16 -2.40 -10.20
C ARG A 143 -22.62 -2.06 -8.81
N LEU A 144 -21.34 -1.72 -8.70
CA LEU A 144 -20.73 -1.41 -7.40
C LEU A 144 -21.33 -0.15 -6.77
N LEU A 145 -21.62 0.88 -7.57
CA LEU A 145 -22.19 2.13 -7.10
C LEU A 145 -23.69 2.02 -6.80
N THR A 146 -24.44 1.18 -7.52
CA THR A 146 -25.89 1.03 -7.33
C THR A 146 -26.28 -0.02 -6.30
N THR A 147 -25.37 -0.91 -5.89
CA THR A 147 -25.69 -1.96 -4.91
C THR A 147 -25.88 -1.36 -3.51
N MET A 148 -27.09 -1.48 -3.00
CA MET A 148 -27.50 -1.03 -1.68
C MET A 148 -27.72 -2.22 -0.74
N GLU A 149 -27.43 -2.04 0.55
CA GLU A 149 -27.73 -2.99 1.61
C GLU A 149 -28.46 -2.29 2.78
N PRO A 150 -29.39 -2.97 3.47
CA PRO A 150 -30.05 -2.39 4.62
C PRO A 150 -29.02 -2.17 5.74
N ALA A 151 -29.08 -1.02 6.42
CA ALA A 151 -28.11 -0.69 7.46
C ALA A 151 -28.14 -1.64 8.67
N ASP A 152 -29.30 -2.23 8.91
CA ASP A 152 -29.59 -3.27 9.90
C ASP A 152 -30.70 -4.16 9.30
N PRO A 153 -30.78 -5.47 9.61
CA PRO A 153 -31.90 -6.33 9.21
C PRO A 153 -33.31 -5.73 9.32
N ASN A 154 -33.56 -4.79 10.25
CA ASN A 154 -34.85 -4.12 10.42
C ASN A 154 -34.86 -2.63 9.98
N ALA A 155 -33.80 -2.14 9.34
CA ALA A 155 -33.69 -0.73 8.95
C ALA A 155 -34.62 -0.36 7.78
N ARG A 156 -35.24 0.82 7.86
CA ARG A 156 -36.02 1.42 6.76
C ARG A 156 -35.18 2.20 5.75
N PHE A 157 -33.87 2.27 5.97
CA PHE A 157 -32.93 3.00 5.13
C PHE A 157 -31.82 2.07 4.66
N TYR A 158 -31.35 2.34 3.45
CA TYR A 158 -30.34 1.56 2.76
C TYR A 158 -29.06 2.39 2.61
N LEU A 159 -27.93 1.72 2.71
CA LEU A 159 -26.61 2.29 2.50
C LEU A 159 -25.94 1.62 1.31
N HIS A 160 -25.00 2.31 0.68
CA HIS A 160 -24.15 1.68 -0.33
C HIS A 160 -23.34 0.56 0.31
N LYS A 161 -23.42 -0.63 -0.27
CA LYS A 161 -22.69 -1.81 0.20
C LYS A 161 -21.18 -1.67 0.04
N TYR A 162 -20.77 -1.00 -1.04
CA TYR A 162 -19.38 -0.90 -1.44
C TYR A 162 -18.83 0.50 -1.19
N HIS A 163 -17.65 0.55 -0.59
CA HIS A 163 -16.94 1.79 -0.30
C HIS A 163 -15.68 1.88 -1.13
N TYR A 164 -15.53 3.03 -1.80
CA TYR A 164 -14.33 3.38 -2.53
C TYR A 164 -13.33 4.00 -1.57
N GLU A 165 -12.10 3.50 -1.57
CA GLU A 165 -11.01 3.96 -0.73
C GLU A 165 -9.78 4.28 -1.58
N LEU A 166 -8.93 5.17 -1.06
CA LEU A 166 -7.62 5.39 -1.63
C LEU A 166 -6.61 4.35 -1.14
N CYS A 167 -5.69 3.97 -2.01
CA CYS A 167 -4.46 3.30 -1.66
C CYS A 167 -3.26 3.98 -2.34
N PHE A 168 -2.09 3.85 -1.74
CA PHE A 168 -0.87 4.54 -2.18
C PHE A 168 0.26 3.53 -2.34
N GLU A 169 1.02 3.64 -3.42
CA GLU A 169 2.25 2.88 -3.65
C GLU A 169 3.44 3.82 -3.57
N ASP A 170 4.44 3.45 -2.76
CA ASP A 170 5.69 4.21 -2.62
C ASP A 170 6.83 3.63 -3.48
N THR A 171 8.02 4.22 -3.37
CA THR A 171 9.22 3.80 -4.10
C THR A 171 9.74 2.41 -3.71
N ASP A 172 9.36 1.90 -2.55
CA ASP A 172 9.81 0.61 -2.00
C ASP A 172 8.73 -0.48 -2.17
N GLU A 173 7.83 -0.27 -3.13
CA GLU A 173 6.72 -1.17 -3.45
C GLU A 173 5.86 -1.48 -2.21
N ASN A 174 5.76 -0.53 -1.27
CA ASN A 174 4.83 -0.63 -0.16
C ASN A 174 3.47 -0.11 -0.61
N PHE A 175 2.45 -0.92 -0.36
CA PHE A 175 1.07 -0.58 -0.70
C PHE A 175 0.32 -0.23 0.60
N PHE A 176 -0.08 1.02 0.75
CA PHE A 176 -0.76 1.54 1.93
C PHE A 176 -2.24 1.80 1.64
N ASP A 177 -3.11 1.47 2.59
CA ASP A 177 -4.49 1.99 2.55
C ASP A 177 -4.56 3.46 2.96
N GLN A 178 -5.73 4.08 2.80
CA GLN A 178 -5.96 5.48 3.18
C GLN A 178 -5.70 5.81 4.66
N GLN A 179 -5.62 4.80 5.54
CA GLN A 179 -5.23 4.93 6.95
C GLN A 179 -3.73 4.71 7.19
N GLY A 180 -2.95 4.45 6.14
CA GLY A 180 -1.52 4.19 6.21
C GLY A 180 -1.14 2.79 6.69
N ARG A 181 -2.06 1.83 6.64
CA ARG A 181 -1.75 0.43 6.96
C ARG A 181 -1.22 -0.26 5.72
N LEU A 182 -0.11 -1.00 5.88
CA LEU A 182 0.41 -1.86 4.84
C LEU A 182 -0.61 -2.93 4.42
N ARG A 183 -0.72 -3.13 3.11
CA ARG A 183 -1.56 -4.11 2.45
C ARG A 183 -0.73 -4.92 1.46
N ASN A 184 -1.14 -6.17 1.23
CA ASN A 184 -0.44 -7.08 0.35
C ASN A 184 -0.98 -6.96 -1.08
N LEU A 185 -0.36 -6.10 -1.90
CA LEU A 185 -0.75 -5.89 -3.30
C LEU A 185 -0.64 -7.19 -4.13
N GLU A 186 0.37 -8.02 -3.85
CA GLU A 186 0.55 -9.29 -4.54
C GLU A 186 -0.60 -10.28 -4.23
N GLU A 187 -1.01 -10.42 -2.96
CA GLU A 187 -2.19 -11.23 -2.61
C GLU A 187 -3.45 -10.69 -3.29
N ILE A 188 -3.64 -9.37 -3.33
CA ILE A 188 -4.80 -8.73 -3.98
C ILE A 188 -4.84 -9.10 -5.46
N ASN A 189 -3.72 -8.96 -6.17
CA ASN A 189 -3.59 -9.31 -7.59
C ASN A 189 -3.79 -10.80 -7.87
N LEU A 190 -3.25 -11.67 -6.99
CA LEU A 190 -3.46 -13.10 -7.09
C LEU A 190 -4.93 -13.48 -6.88
N ARG A 191 -5.64 -12.84 -5.94
CA ARG A 191 -7.07 -13.10 -5.73
C ARG A 191 -7.93 -12.59 -6.87
N TRP A 192 -7.56 -11.46 -7.46
CA TRP A 192 -8.23 -10.93 -8.66
C TRP A 192 -8.21 -11.92 -9.82
N THR A 193 -7.10 -12.64 -9.99
CA THR A 193 -6.90 -13.59 -11.08
C THR A 193 -7.33 -15.03 -10.76
N LEU A 194 -7.72 -15.32 -9.52
CA LEU A 194 -8.17 -16.64 -9.07
C LEU A 194 -9.36 -17.21 -9.87
N PRO A 195 -10.38 -16.42 -10.28
CA PRO A 195 -11.47 -16.95 -11.10
C PRO A 195 -11.03 -17.57 -12.43
N ASN A 196 -9.88 -17.15 -12.97
CA ASN A 196 -9.35 -17.70 -14.21
C ASN A 196 -8.85 -19.14 -14.04
N THR A 197 -8.29 -19.47 -12.87
CA THR A 197 -7.85 -20.84 -12.57
C THR A 197 -8.98 -21.73 -12.08
N MET A 198 -10.05 -21.15 -11.51
CA MET A 198 -11.29 -21.88 -11.20
C MET A 198 -11.95 -22.47 -12.45
N LYS A 199 -11.90 -21.77 -13.60
CA LYS A 199 -12.39 -22.32 -14.88
C LYS A 199 -11.62 -23.57 -15.31
N ALA A 200 -10.30 -23.59 -15.10
CA ALA A 200 -9.47 -24.77 -15.40
C ALA A 200 -9.82 -25.95 -14.47
N LEU A 201 -10.13 -25.68 -13.20
CA LEU A 201 -10.59 -26.68 -12.25
C LEU A 201 -11.93 -27.30 -12.69
N GLN A 202 -12.89 -26.47 -13.14
CA GLN A 202 -14.17 -26.94 -13.68
C GLN A 202 -14.00 -27.80 -14.94
N GLY A 203 -12.94 -27.58 -15.72
CA GLY A 203 -12.54 -28.42 -16.86
C GLY A 203 -11.71 -29.65 -16.49
N GLY A 204 -11.56 -29.99 -15.20
CA GLY A 204 -10.84 -31.18 -14.71
C GLY A 204 -9.34 -31.00 -14.49
N ASN A 205 -8.75 -29.84 -14.80
CA ASN A 205 -7.33 -29.58 -14.57
C ASN A 205 -7.09 -28.86 -13.24
N VAL A 206 -6.68 -29.63 -12.23
CA VAL A 206 -6.50 -29.16 -10.85
C VAL A 206 -5.16 -28.42 -10.62
N ILE A 207 -4.15 -28.70 -11.44
CA ILE A 207 -2.76 -28.21 -11.23
C ILE A 207 -2.66 -26.68 -11.23
N PRO A 208 -3.25 -25.94 -12.20
CA PRO A 208 -3.20 -24.47 -12.21
C PRO A 208 -3.80 -23.86 -10.95
N PHE A 209 -4.91 -24.41 -10.47
CA PHE A 209 -5.58 -23.94 -9.25
C PHE A 209 -4.71 -24.15 -8.01
N LEU A 210 -4.13 -25.35 -7.84
CA LEU A 210 -3.22 -25.64 -6.72
C LEU A 210 -1.98 -24.75 -6.73
N LYS A 211 -1.37 -24.55 -7.90
CA LYS A 211 -0.23 -23.64 -8.06
C LYS A 211 -0.60 -22.21 -7.65
N HIS A 212 -1.78 -21.73 -8.07
CA HIS A 212 -2.28 -20.40 -7.72
C HIS A 212 -2.50 -20.24 -6.21
N MET A 213 -3.12 -21.25 -5.59
CA MET A 213 -3.33 -21.26 -4.14
C MET A 213 -2.00 -21.25 -3.36
N PHE A 214 -0.99 -21.99 -3.85
CA PHE A 214 0.35 -21.95 -3.27
C PHE A 214 0.97 -20.55 -3.35
N LEU A 215 0.85 -19.87 -4.50
CA LEU A 215 1.33 -18.49 -4.66
C LEU A 215 0.67 -17.53 -3.66
N ILE A 216 -0.64 -17.67 -3.43
CA ILE A 216 -1.36 -16.85 -2.43
C ILE A 216 -0.77 -17.08 -1.03
N GLN A 217 -0.50 -18.33 -0.65
CA GLN A 217 0.06 -18.63 0.68
C GLN A 217 1.50 -18.14 0.82
N LYS A 218 2.34 -18.33 -0.21
CA LYS A 218 3.70 -17.79 -0.25
C LYS A 218 3.69 -16.27 -0.08
N SER A 219 2.84 -15.57 -0.83
CA SER A 219 2.70 -14.12 -0.74
C SER A 219 2.30 -13.65 0.67
N LYS A 220 1.33 -14.32 1.31
CA LYS A 220 0.95 -14.02 2.70
C LYS A 220 2.09 -14.20 3.69
N PHE A 221 2.87 -15.27 3.53
CA PHE A 221 4.01 -15.54 4.40
C PHE A 221 5.08 -14.45 4.26
N LEU A 222 5.47 -14.14 3.03
CA LEU A 222 6.43 -13.06 2.74
C LEU A 222 5.93 -11.70 3.21
N PHE A 223 4.65 -11.41 3.03
CA PHE A 223 4.05 -10.16 3.51
C PHE A 223 4.02 -10.08 5.03
N SER A 224 3.80 -11.20 5.73
CA SER A 224 3.86 -11.23 7.19
C SER A 224 5.26 -10.88 7.68
N LEU A 225 6.30 -11.41 7.02
CA LEU A 225 7.69 -11.02 7.28
C LEU A 225 7.93 -9.54 6.96
N LYS A 226 7.49 -9.06 5.78
CA LYS A 226 7.59 -7.63 5.38
C LYS A 226 6.92 -6.72 6.40
N LYS A 227 5.75 -7.10 6.92
CA LYS A 227 5.00 -6.31 7.91
C LYS A 227 5.72 -6.25 9.25
N ILE A 228 6.25 -7.37 9.74
CA ILE A 228 7.07 -7.41 10.96
C ILE A 228 8.32 -6.55 10.77
N SER A 229 8.99 -6.70 9.63
CA SER A 229 10.14 -5.90 9.24
C SER A 229 9.82 -4.41 9.31
N TYR A 230 8.74 -3.99 8.64
CA TYR A 230 8.29 -2.60 8.64
C TYR A 230 7.95 -2.06 10.04
N GLN A 231 7.28 -2.86 10.87
CA GLN A 231 6.93 -2.48 12.25
C GLN A 231 8.17 -2.30 13.14
N LEU A 232 9.14 -3.21 13.01
CA LEU A 232 10.44 -3.13 13.68
C LEU A 232 11.37 -2.08 13.03
N GLY A 233 10.98 -1.56 11.86
CA GLY A 233 11.79 -0.73 10.98
C GLY A 233 12.96 -1.46 10.31
N LEU A 234 13.00 -2.80 10.39
CA LEU A 234 13.99 -3.65 9.73
C LEU A 234 13.80 -3.73 8.24
#